data_AF-A0A4P9WE61-F1
#
_entry.id   AF-A0A4P9WE61-F1
#
_cell.length_a   1.000
_cell.length_b   1.000
_cell.length_c   1.000
_cell.angle_alpha   90.00
_cell.angle_beta   90.00
_cell.angle_gamma   90.00
#
_symmetry.space_group_name_H-M   'P 1'
#
loop_
_entity.id
_entity.type
_entity.pdbx_description
1 polymer ?
#
loop_
_entity_poly.entity_id
_entity_poly.type
_entity_poly.pdbx_seq_one_letter_code
_entity_poly.pdbx_strand_id
1 'polypeptide(L)'
;MLSAHTLFFALLLLLRLAHATRQRPEPGAEIRLLGVALILADAALSDWTIPVRTWARLMGIAVAEVVTMKREFLSGVGFDLSAGGYGEFLRTVVGSLLAVGGRE
;
A
#
# COMPACT_ATOMS: atom_id res chain seq x y z
N MET A 1 -7.58 -9.74 10.04
CA MET A 1 -6.12 -9.76 10.30
C MET A 1 -5.44 -9.38 9.00
N LEU A 2 -4.37 -8.58 9.06
CA LEU A 2 -3.68 -8.12 7.86
C LEU A 2 -2.98 -9.32 7.21
N SER A 3 -3.42 -9.70 6.01
CA SER A 3 -2.90 -10.87 5.32
C SER A 3 -1.60 -10.54 4.58
N ALA A 4 -0.80 -11.56 4.25
CA ALA A 4 0.36 -11.38 3.38
C ALA A 4 -0.05 -10.76 2.03
N HIS A 5 -1.24 -11.14 1.52
CA HIS A 5 -1.77 -10.56 0.30
C HIS A 5 -2.01 -9.05 0.43
N THR A 6 -2.55 -8.60 1.56
CA THR A 6 -2.74 -7.19 1.87
C THR A 6 -1.42 -6.42 1.84
N LEU A 7 -0.36 -6.97 2.44
CA LEU A 7 0.96 -6.36 2.43
C LEU A 7 1.51 -6.23 1.01
N PHE A 8 1.50 -7.33 0.23
CA PHE A 8 2.01 -7.29 -1.15
C PHE A 8 1.16 -6.40 -2.05
N PHE A 9 -0.16 -6.37 -1.86
CA PHE A 9 -1.01 -5.51 -2.66
C PHE A 9 -0.78 -4.03 -2.31
N ALA A 10 -0.53 -3.69 -1.03
CA ALA A 10 -0.11 -2.35 -0.64
C ALA A 10 1.21 -1.92 -1.31
N LEU A 11 2.18 -2.84 -1.42
CA LEU A 11 3.43 -2.58 -2.15
C LEU A 11 3.20 -2.34 -3.64
N LEU A 12 2.29 -3.09 -4.28
CA LEU A 12 1.89 -2.83 -5.66
C LEU A 12 1.25 -1.45 -5.82
N LEU A 13 0.36 -1.05 -4.92
CA LEU A 13 -0.26 0.27 -4.95
C LEU A 13 0.77 1.39 -4.77
N LEU A 14 1.76 1.21 -3.90
CA LEU A 14 2.89 2.14 -3.78
C LEU A 14 3.69 2.26 -5.06
N LEU A 15 3.95 1.14 -5.75
CA LEU A 15 4.62 1.17 -7.05
C LEU A 15 3.80 1.91 -8.10
N ARG A 16 2.48 1.70 -8.16
CA ARG A 16 1.60 2.46 -9.06
C ARG A 16 1.65 3.96 -8.78
N LEU A 17 1.57 4.34 -7.50
CA LEU A 17 1.68 5.74 -7.08
C LEU A 17 3.03 6.33 -7.52
N ALA A 18 4.13 5.63 -7.28
CA ALA A 18 5.47 6.10 -7.64
C ALA A 18 5.63 6.31 -9.17
N HIS A 19 5.03 5.44 -9.99
CA HIS A 19 5.05 5.60 -11.45
C HIS A 19 4.20 6.79 -11.90
N ALA A 20 3.08 7.06 -11.23
CA ALA A 20 2.15 8.12 -11.59
C ALA A 20 2.64 9.51 -11.19
N THR A 21 3.19 9.67 -9.99
CA THR A 21 3.52 11.01 -9.45
C THR A 21 4.89 11.51 -9.92
N ARG A 22 5.83 10.64 -10.33
CA ARG A 22 7.25 10.96 -10.66
C ARG A 22 8.02 11.78 -9.61
N GLN A 23 7.37 12.15 -8.51
CA GLN A 23 7.90 12.93 -7.41
C GLN A 23 8.30 11.97 -6.30
N ARG A 24 9.51 12.18 -5.76
CA ARG A 24 10.01 11.39 -4.64
C ARG A 24 9.27 11.85 -3.38
N PRO A 25 8.78 10.91 -2.53
CA PRO A 25 8.18 11.29 -1.27
C PRO A 25 9.18 12.09 -0.42
N GLU A 26 8.66 13.05 0.36
CA GLU A 26 9.49 13.75 1.34
C GLU A 26 10.05 12.75 2.37
N PRO A 27 11.28 12.96 2.86
CA PRO A 27 11.85 12.13 3.91
C PRO A 27 10.91 12.02 5.12
N GLY A 28 10.58 10.80 5.54
CA GLY A 28 9.65 10.52 6.63
C GLY A 28 8.19 10.34 6.19
N ALA A 29 7.85 10.57 4.93
CA ALA A 29 6.52 10.30 4.39
C ALA A 29 6.31 8.80 4.07
N GLU A 30 7.37 7.99 4.00
CA GLU A 30 7.33 6.60 3.56
C GLU A 30 6.44 5.75 4.48
N ILE A 31 6.53 5.94 5.79
CA ILE A 31 5.70 5.19 6.76
C ILE A 31 4.23 5.58 6.63
N ARG A 32 3.93 6.86 6.42
CA ARG A 32 2.55 7.32 6.25
C ARG A 32 1.96 6.83 4.93
N LEU A 33 2.73 6.88 3.84
CA LEU A 33 2.34 6.36 2.53
C LEU A 33 2.11 4.85 2.56
N LEU A 34 2.99 4.09 3.22
CA LEU A 34 2.80 2.65 3.42
C LEU A 34 1.55 2.38 4.27
N GLY A 35 1.33 3.14 5.34
CA GLY A 35 0.13 3.03 6.16
C GLY A 35 -1.15 3.25 5.33
N VAL A 36 -1.18 4.28 4.50
CA VAL A 36 -2.33 4.57 3.62
C VAL A 36 -2.52 3.47 2.56
N ALA A 37 -1.43 2.99 1.95
CA ALA A 37 -1.48 1.88 1.00
C ALA A 37 -2.04 0.60 1.65
N LEU A 38 -1.66 0.30 2.90
CA LEU A 38 -2.19 -0.84 3.66
C LEU A 38 -3.68 -0.69 3.97
N ILE A 39 -4.15 0.52 4.32
CA ILE A 39 -5.58 0.79 4.53
C ILE A 39 -6.37 0.52 3.26
N LEU A 40 -5.87 1.00 2.12
CA LEU A 40 -6.54 0.83 0.82
C LEU A 40 -6.50 -0.62 0.35
N ALA A 41 -5.39 -1.32 0.56
CA ALA A 41 -5.27 -2.73 0.23
C ALA A 41 -6.19 -3.61 1.09
N ASP A 42 -6.28 -3.34 2.41
CA ASP A 42 -7.20 -4.05 3.30
C ASP A 42 -8.65 -3.80 2.87
N ALA A 43 -8.99 -2.55 2.52
CA ALA A 43 -10.31 -2.20 2.01
C ALA A 43 -10.65 -2.82 0.64
N ALA A 44 -9.65 -3.15 -0.18
CA ALA A 44 -9.86 -3.78 -1.48
C ALA A 44 -9.98 -5.31 -1.41
N LEU A 45 -9.36 -5.95 -0.40
CA LEU A 45 -9.23 -7.41 -0.33
C LEU A 45 -10.04 -8.05 0.82
N SER A 46 -10.43 -7.28 1.83
CA SER A 46 -11.08 -7.79 3.04
C SER A 46 -12.53 -7.30 3.15
N ASP A 47 -13.45 -8.21 3.51
CA ASP A 47 -14.85 -7.85 3.83
C ASP A 47 -14.98 -7.03 5.13
N TRP A 48 -13.99 -7.14 6.02
CA TRP A 48 -13.95 -6.46 7.31
C TRP A 48 -12.67 -5.65 7.45
N THR A 49 -12.78 -4.34 7.31
CA THR A 49 -11.63 -3.43 7.37
C THR A 49 -11.33 -2.94 8.77
N ILE A 50 -10.05 -2.75 9.09
CA ILE A 50 -9.65 -2.08 10.34
C ILE A 50 -10.12 -0.62 10.31
N PRO A 51 -10.79 -0.10 11.37
CA PRO A 51 -11.26 1.28 11.41
C PRO A 51 -10.15 2.32 11.23
N VAL A 52 -10.44 3.40 10.50
CA VAL A 52 -9.49 4.52 10.26
C VAL A 52 -8.91 5.09 11.55
N ARG A 53 -9.68 5.14 12.64
CA ARG A 53 -9.21 5.59 13.96
C ARG A 53 -8.03 4.77 14.50
N THR A 54 -8.00 3.47 14.22
CA THR A 54 -6.92 2.58 14.66
C THR A 54 -5.65 2.90 13.89
N TRP A 55 -5.78 3.14 12.58
CA TRP A 55 -4.67 3.54 11.72
C TRP A 55 -4.13 4.92 12.07
N ALA A 56 -4.99 5.89 12.35
CA ALA A 56 -4.62 7.22 12.82
C ALA A 56 -3.78 7.14 14.11
N ARG A 57 -4.22 6.33 15.07
CA ARG A 57 -3.48 6.07 16.32
C ARG A 57 -2.11 5.40 16.06
N LEU A 58 -2.04 4.41 15.17
CA LEU A 58 -0.79 3.72 14.85
C LEU A 58 0.23 4.64 14.15
N MET A 59 -0.25 5.55 13.30
CA MET A 59 0.60 6.51 12.60
C MET A 59 0.90 7.77 13.42
N GLY A 60 0.24 7.97 14.58
CA GLY A 60 0.43 9.14 15.42
C GLY A 60 -0.12 10.44 14.81
N ILE A 61 -1.12 10.35 13.95
CA ILE A 61 -1.70 11.50 13.21
C ILE A 61 -3.21 11.63 13.43
N ALA A 62 -3.78 12.78 13.07
CA ALA A 62 -5.22 13.00 13.19
C ALA A 62 -6.00 12.12 12.20
N VAL A 63 -7.21 11.69 12.58
CA VAL A 63 -8.11 10.93 11.70
C VAL A 63 -8.38 11.68 10.39
N ALA A 64 -8.57 12.99 10.46
CA ALA A 64 -8.77 13.84 9.29
C ALA A 64 -7.58 13.80 8.33
N GLU A 65 -6.36 13.74 8.84
CA GLU A 65 -5.14 13.64 8.05
C GLU A 65 -5.09 12.31 7.29
N VAL A 66 -5.42 11.19 7.96
CA VAL A 66 -5.53 9.88 7.28
C VAL A 66 -6.55 9.93 6.14
N VAL A 67 -7.69 10.59 6.35
CA VAL A 67 -8.72 10.73 5.32
C VAL A 67 -8.23 11.56 4.14
N THR A 68 -7.54 12.67 4.39
CA THR A 68 -6.92 13.49 3.33
C THR A 68 -5.90 12.68 2.54
N MET A 69 -4.98 12.01 3.23
CA MET A 69 -3.95 11.20 2.59
C MET A 69 -4.55 10.06 1.75
N LYS A 70 -5.65 9.43 2.20
CA LYS A 70 -6.37 8.43 1.38
C LYS A 70 -6.89 9.02 0.08
N ARG A 71 -7.47 10.23 0.11
CA ARG A 71 -7.98 10.89 -1.10
C ARG A 71 -6.85 11.25 -2.06
N GLU A 72 -5.76 11.79 -1.54
CA GLU A 72 -4.56 12.14 -2.32
C GLU A 72 -3.95 10.90 -2.96
N PHE A 73 -3.79 9.82 -2.19
CA PHE A 73 -3.29 8.54 -2.71
C PHE A 73 -4.18 8.00 -3.82
N LEU A 74 -5.51 7.96 -3.60
CA LEU A 74 -6.48 7.52 -4.60
C LEU A 74 -6.39 8.35 -5.88
N SER A 75 -6.33 9.67 -5.76
CA SER A 75 -6.14 10.56 -6.89
C SER A 75 -4.82 10.27 -7.62
N GLY A 76 -3.74 10.00 -6.87
CA GLY A 76 -2.43 9.68 -7.42
C GLY A 76 -2.39 8.37 -8.21
N VAL A 77 -3.20 7.38 -7.84
CA VAL A 77 -3.34 6.11 -8.61
C VAL A 77 -4.49 6.13 -9.60
N GLY A 78 -5.07 7.31 -9.90
CA GLY A 78 -6.18 7.43 -10.85
C GLY A 78 -7.45 6.70 -10.41
N PHE A 79 -7.64 6.53 -9.10
CA PHE A 79 -8.73 5.76 -8.48
C PHE A 79 -8.73 4.26 -8.84
N ASP A 80 -7.65 3.73 -9.42
CA ASP A 80 -7.53 2.31 -9.76
C ASP A 80 -6.93 1.50 -8.60
N LEU A 81 -7.83 0.87 -7.82
CA LEU A 81 -7.50 -0.13 -6.81
C LEU A 81 -7.72 -1.57 -7.30
N SER A 82 -7.81 -1.80 -8.61
CA SER A 82 -8.02 -3.15 -9.13
C SER A 82 -6.83 -4.07 -8.85
N ALA A 83 -7.08 -5.37 -8.67
CA ALA A 83 -6.05 -6.40 -8.56
C ALA A 83 -5.34 -6.70 -9.90
N GLY A 84 -5.52 -5.87 -10.94
CA GLY A 84 -4.87 -6.03 -12.24
C GLY A 84 -3.35 -6.11 -12.11
N GLY A 85 -2.74 -7.12 -12.73
CA GLY A 85 -1.29 -7.35 -12.67
C GLY A 85 -0.76 -7.83 -11.30
N TYR A 86 -1.63 -8.06 -10.30
CA TYR A 86 -1.19 -8.48 -8.96
C TYR A 86 -0.51 -9.86 -8.96
N GLY A 87 -1.03 -10.82 -9.73
CA GLY A 87 -0.40 -12.14 -9.86
C GLY A 87 1.01 -12.07 -10.47
N GLU A 88 1.18 -11.24 -11.51
CA GLU A 88 2.47 -11.04 -12.16
C GLU A 88 3.47 -10.31 -11.25
N PHE A 89 2.97 -9.34 -10.48
CA PHE A 89 3.73 -8.68 -9.43
C PHE A 89 4.22 -9.67 -8.37
N LEU A 90 3.34 -10.53 -7.83
CA LEU A 90 3.73 -11.56 -6.87
C LEU A 90 4.76 -12.51 -7.45
N ARG A 91 4.56 -12.99 -8.68
CA ARG A 91 5.50 -13.88 -9.37
C ARG A 91 6.89 -13.25 -9.48
N THR A 92 6.95 -11.96 -9.82
CA THR A 92 8.20 -11.22 -9.94
C THR A 92 8.88 -11.04 -8.58
N VAL A 93 8.14 -10.57 -7.58
CA VAL A 93 8.68 -10.27 -6.25
C VAL A 93 9.06 -11.57 -5.52
N VAL A 94 8.13 -12.51 -5.38
CA VAL A 94 8.36 -13.79 -4.69
C VAL A 94 9.42 -14.61 -5.43
N GLY A 95 9.37 -14.66 -6.76
CA GLY A 95 10.40 -15.33 -7.55
C GLY A 95 11.80 -14.73 -7.33
N SER A 96 11.91 -13.40 -7.25
CA SER A 96 13.18 -12.73 -6.95
C SER A 96 13.66 -12.99 -5.52
N LEU A 97 12.76 -12.97 -4.54
CA LEU A 97 13.07 -13.28 -3.14
C LEU A 97 13.57 -14.71 -2.96
N LEU A 98 12.92 -15.69 -3.58
CA LEU A 98 13.34 -17.10 -3.54
C LEU A 98 14.68 -17.32 -4.27
N ALA A 99 14.92 -16.60 -5.38
CA ALA A 99 16.19 -16.66 -6.10
C ALA A 99 17.37 -16.02 -5.35
N VAL A 100 17.11 -15.15 -4.38
CA VAL A 100 18.12 -14.59 -3.46
C VAL A 100 18.44 -15.58 -2.34
N GLY A 101 17.44 -16.30 -1.81
CA GLY A 101 17.64 -17.27 -0.72
C GLY A 101 18.31 -18.60 -1.12
N GLY A 102 18.45 -18.91 -2.41
CA GLY A 102 19.10 -20.13 -2.90
C GLY A 102 20.60 -19.99 -3.23
N ARG A 103 21.24 -18.88 -2.85
CA ARG A 103 22.67 -18.62 -3.11
C ARG A 103 23.53 -18.67 -1.84
N GLU A 104 23.07 -19.35 -0.80
CA GLU A 104 23.83 -19.64 0.43
C GLU A 104 24.28 -21.10 0.47
#